data_AF-A0A3P8C0H8-F1
#
_entry.id   AF-A0A3P8C0H8-F1
#
_cell.length_a   1.000
_cell.length_b   1.000
_cell.length_c   1.000
_cell.angle_alpha   90.00
_cell.angle_beta   90.00
_cell.angle_gamma   90.00
#
_symmetry.space_group_name_H-M   'P 1'
#
loop_
_entity.id
_entity.type
_entity.pdbx_description
1 polymer ?
#
loop_
_entity_poly.entity_id
_entity_poly.type
_entity_poly.pdbx_seq_one_letter_code
_entity_poly.pdbx_strand_id
1 'polypeptide(L)'
;MDAALAAGGLPARRSDVGLLWPFTRAAAAKASLIAHRHTCAASAINPVKTRLLMDDSFAVTADPHRWSSALRGASTGQSIPRIHFNASSPVTCWTEPEPKLIQLSQSTPPSPIFETQVEICVAPVLVCMKVRQTVGAGDNISAGALRAQITTRQAGMR
;
A
#
# COMPACT_ATOMS: atom_id res chain seq x y z
N MET A 1 -2.88 23.24 -11.07
CA MET A 1 -3.34 23.16 -9.67
C MET A 1 -4.68 23.86 -9.49
N ASP A 2 -4.93 24.98 -10.18
CA ASP A 2 -6.14 25.80 -9.97
C ASP A 2 -7.42 25.32 -10.70
N ALA A 3 -7.31 24.51 -11.75
CA ALA A 3 -8.50 24.09 -12.52
C ALA A 3 -9.36 23.02 -11.81
N ALA A 4 -8.79 22.27 -10.86
CA ALA A 4 -9.50 21.20 -10.14
C ALA A 4 -10.30 21.71 -8.92
N LEU A 5 -10.00 22.91 -8.43
CA LEU A 5 -10.66 23.51 -7.26
C LEU A 5 -11.94 24.27 -7.61
N ALA A 6 -12.20 24.56 -8.90
CA ALA A 6 -13.29 25.43 -9.33
C ALA A 6 -14.59 24.70 -9.75
N ALA A 7 -14.58 23.38 -9.91
CA ALA A 7 -15.75 22.63 -10.33
C ALA A 7 -16.32 21.84 -9.14
N GLY A 8 -17.50 22.24 -8.66
CA GLY A 8 -18.25 21.57 -7.58
C GLY A 8 -18.18 20.05 -7.72
N GLY A 9 -17.53 19.42 -6.73
CA GLY A 9 -16.99 18.08 -6.84
C GLY A 9 -18.05 17.01 -7.07
N LEU A 10 -17.91 16.31 -8.18
CA LEU A 10 -18.45 14.95 -8.32
C LEU A 10 -17.75 14.03 -7.30
N PRO A 11 -18.43 13.02 -6.75
CA PRO A 11 -17.79 12.06 -5.86
C PRO A 11 -16.62 11.38 -6.58
N ALA A 12 -15.47 11.29 -5.90
CA ALA A 12 -14.27 10.65 -6.43
C ALA A 12 -14.63 9.25 -6.94
N ARG A 13 -14.49 9.03 -8.25
CA ARG A 13 -14.67 7.71 -8.83
C ARG A 13 -13.53 6.82 -8.34
N ARG A 14 -13.73 5.50 -8.35
CA ARG A 14 -12.69 4.50 -8.10
C ARG A 14 -11.44 4.68 -8.99
N SER A 15 -11.55 5.44 -10.08
CA SER A 15 -10.46 5.87 -10.96
C SER A 15 -9.55 6.97 -10.39
N ASP A 16 -9.97 7.64 -9.32
CA ASP A 16 -9.29 8.83 -8.78
C ASP A 16 -8.36 8.48 -7.60
N VAL A 17 -8.56 7.30 -7.01
CA VAL A 17 -7.70 6.71 -5.98
C VAL A 17 -6.40 6.24 -6.64
N GLY A 18 -5.29 6.84 -6.26
CA GLY A 18 -3.97 6.50 -6.83
C GLY A 18 -3.53 7.36 -8.02
N LEU A 19 -4.27 8.41 -8.43
CA LEU A 19 -3.79 9.32 -9.49
C LEU A 19 -2.50 10.07 -9.13
N LEU A 20 -2.32 10.42 -7.86
CA LEU A 20 -1.09 11.04 -7.36
C LEU A 20 0.06 10.03 -7.19
N TRP A 21 -0.27 8.74 -7.07
CA TRP A 21 0.66 7.65 -6.79
C TRP A 21 0.34 6.44 -7.68
N PRO A 22 0.51 6.55 -9.01
CA PRO A 22 -0.02 5.56 -9.96
C PRO A 22 0.73 4.24 -9.97
N PHE A 23 1.90 4.15 -9.32
CA PHE A 23 2.76 2.97 -9.34
C PHE A 23 2.88 2.30 -7.97
N THR A 24 1.90 2.46 -7.08
CA THR A 24 1.92 1.93 -5.69
C THR A 24 2.21 0.44 -5.62
N ARG A 25 1.58 -0.39 -6.45
CA ARG A 25 1.88 -1.83 -6.51
C ARG A 25 3.34 -2.11 -6.88
N ALA A 26 3.86 -1.41 -7.88
CA ALA A 26 5.26 -1.59 -8.33
C ALA A 26 6.25 -1.04 -7.30
N ALA A 27 5.92 0.07 -6.64
CA ALA A 27 6.71 0.66 -5.56
C ALA A 27 6.83 -0.29 -4.37
N ALA A 28 5.73 -0.92 -3.94
CA ALA A 28 5.74 -1.93 -2.87
C ALA A 28 6.62 -3.14 -3.25
N ALA A 29 6.48 -3.67 -4.47
CA ALA A 29 7.35 -4.75 -4.97
C ALA A 29 8.83 -4.34 -4.97
N LYS A 30 9.12 -3.13 -5.44
CA LYS A 30 10.49 -2.59 -5.52
C LYS A 30 11.11 -2.43 -4.12
N ALA A 31 10.33 -1.94 -3.15
CA ALA A 31 10.75 -1.81 -1.76
C ALA A 31 11.19 -3.18 -1.19
N SER A 32 10.35 -4.22 -1.37
CA SER A 32 10.66 -5.58 -0.93
C SER A 32 11.94 -6.13 -1.57
N LEU A 33 12.11 -5.95 -2.89
CA LEU A 33 13.31 -6.38 -3.60
C LEU A 33 14.57 -5.67 -3.09
N ILE A 34 14.49 -4.37 -2.81
CA ILE A 34 15.62 -3.60 -2.29
C ILE A 34 15.98 -4.03 -0.87
N ALA A 35 14.99 -4.29 -0.01
CA ALA A 35 15.23 -4.83 1.33
C ALA A 35 16.07 -6.11 1.26
N HIS A 36 15.70 -7.05 0.36
CA HIS A 36 16.48 -8.26 0.13
C HIS A 36 17.89 -7.96 -0.35
N ARG A 37 18.03 -7.21 -1.45
CA ARG A 37 19.33 -6.94 -2.09
C ARG A 37 20.30 -6.22 -1.16
N HIS A 38 19.79 -5.26 -0.38
CA HIS A 38 20.59 -4.53 0.61
C HIS A 38 21.08 -5.46 1.71
N THR A 39 20.18 -6.26 2.28
CA THR A 39 20.51 -7.13 3.41
C THR A 39 21.38 -8.33 3.04
N CYS A 40 21.20 -8.87 1.83
CA CYS A 40 22.02 -9.96 1.29
C CYS A 40 23.31 -9.49 0.61
N ALA A 41 23.50 -8.17 0.39
CA ALA A 41 24.57 -7.62 -0.44
C ALA A 41 24.67 -8.34 -1.80
N ALA A 42 23.53 -8.49 -2.47
CA ALA A 42 23.41 -9.26 -3.72
C ALA A 42 22.64 -8.46 -4.78
N SER A 43 23.05 -8.58 -6.04
CA SER A 43 22.37 -7.95 -7.19
C SER A 43 21.14 -8.73 -7.67
N ALA A 44 21.05 -10.02 -7.33
CA ALA A 44 19.95 -10.91 -7.67
C ALA A 44 19.48 -11.70 -6.45
N ILE A 45 18.22 -12.14 -6.47
CA ILE A 45 17.67 -13.00 -5.43
C ILE A 45 18.32 -14.38 -5.56
N ASN A 46 18.86 -14.89 -4.46
CA ASN A 46 19.31 -16.28 -4.37
C ASN A 46 18.29 -17.06 -3.51
N PRO A 47 17.47 -17.94 -4.12
CA PRO A 47 16.44 -18.69 -3.39
C PRO A 47 16.99 -19.50 -2.20
N VAL A 48 18.22 -20.02 -2.32
CA VAL A 48 18.87 -20.82 -1.25
C VAL A 48 19.22 -19.97 -0.02
N LYS A 49 19.43 -18.66 -0.20
CA LYS A 49 19.75 -17.72 0.88
C LYS A 49 18.55 -16.88 1.30
N THR A 50 17.36 -17.22 0.83
CA THR A 50 16.14 -16.44 1.01
C THR A 50 15.11 -17.24 1.75
N ARG A 51 14.40 -16.60 2.69
CA ARG A 51 13.22 -17.16 3.35
C ARG A 51 12.05 -16.21 3.22
N LEU A 52 10.88 -16.75 2.93
CA LEU A 52 9.63 -16.01 3.10
C LEU A 52 9.21 -16.13 4.58
N LEU A 53 9.06 -15.00 5.26
CA LEU A 53 8.57 -14.92 6.64
C LEU A 53 7.19 -14.24 6.64
N MET A 54 6.15 -15.01 6.31
CA MET A 54 4.76 -14.56 6.28
C MET A 54 3.86 -15.79 6.45
N ASP A 55 2.79 -15.64 7.22
CA ASP A 55 1.74 -16.66 7.35
C ASP A 55 0.89 -16.72 6.08
N ASP A 56 0.07 -17.76 5.93
CA ASP A 56 -0.79 -17.93 4.74
C ASP A 56 -1.82 -16.80 4.56
N SER A 57 -2.15 -16.06 5.63
CA SER A 57 -3.02 -14.88 5.55
C SER A 57 -2.80 -13.88 6.69
N PHE A 58 -3.16 -12.62 6.46
CA PHE A 58 -3.18 -11.56 7.48
C PHE A 58 -4.53 -10.84 7.50
N ALA A 59 -4.92 -10.33 8.67
CA ALA A 59 -6.13 -9.52 8.83
C ALA A 59 -5.89 -8.07 8.36
N VAL A 60 -6.89 -7.43 7.75
CA VAL A 60 -6.78 -6.02 7.30
C VAL A 60 -6.70 -5.04 8.47
N THR A 61 -7.22 -5.41 9.65
CA THR A 61 -7.10 -4.65 10.89
C THR A 61 -6.91 -5.57 12.09
N ALA A 62 -6.16 -5.13 13.09
CA ALA A 62 -6.02 -5.81 14.38
C ALA A 62 -7.12 -5.39 15.38
N ASP A 63 -7.81 -4.27 15.13
CA ASP A 63 -8.84 -3.72 15.99
C ASP A 63 -10.06 -3.31 15.13
N PRO A 64 -11.04 -4.21 14.99
CA PRO A 64 -12.23 -3.95 14.18
C PRO A 64 -13.15 -2.90 14.80
N HIS A 65 -13.05 -2.63 16.11
CA HIS A 65 -13.92 -1.68 16.80
C HIS A 65 -13.52 -0.24 16.51
N ARG A 66 -12.21 0.07 16.58
CA ARG A 66 -11.70 1.41 16.28
C ARG A 66 -11.58 1.66 14.77
N TRP A 67 -11.40 0.62 13.94
CA TRP A 67 -11.29 0.73 12.49
C TRP A 67 -12.41 -0.03 11.77
N SER A 68 -13.67 0.24 12.14
CA SER A 68 -14.85 -0.39 11.53
C SER A 68 -14.93 -0.14 10.01
N SER A 69 -14.31 0.93 9.54
CA SER A 69 -14.24 1.32 8.13
C SER A 69 -13.47 0.29 7.28
N ALA A 70 -12.52 -0.44 7.88
CA ALA A 70 -11.75 -1.53 7.24
C ALA A 70 -12.56 -2.83 7.07
N LEU A 71 -13.76 -2.93 7.66
CA LEU A 71 -14.61 -4.13 7.60
C LEU A 71 -15.59 -4.13 6.42
N ARG A 72 -15.65 -3.05 5.62
CA ARG A 72 -16.57 -2.97 4.49
C ARG A 72 -16.24 -4.03 3.43
N GLY A 73 -17.23 -4.86 3.10
CA GLY A 73 -17.09 -5.98 2.17
C GLY A 73 -16.91 -7.36 2.83
N ALA A 74 -16.84 -7.43 4.16
CA ALA A 74 -17.00 -8.70 4.87
C ALA A 74 -18.41 -9.27 4.64
N SER A 75 -18.51 -10.49 4.12
CA SER A 75 -19.79 -11.18 3.96
C SER A 75 -20.43 -11.43 5.33
N THR A 76 -21.72 -11.07 5.45
CA THR A 76 -22.63 -11.28 6.59
C THR A 76 -22.11 -12.22 7.69
N GLY A 77 -21.66 -11.61 8.78
CA GLY A 77 -20.98 -12.28 9.89
C GLY A 77 -19.73 -11.49 10.23
N GLN A 78 -19.62 -11.08 11.49
CA GLN A 78 -18.66 -10.17 12.10
C GLN A 78 -17.19 -10.65 12.04
N SER A 79 -16.73 -11.12 10.88
CA SER A 79 -15.40 -11.64 10.63
C SER A 79 -14.52 -10.58 10.00
N ILE A 80 -13.32 -10.40 10.53
CA ILE A 80 -12.35 -9.45 10.01
C ILE A 80 -11.86 -9.98 8.64
N PRO A 81 -11.94 -9.20 7.55
CA PRO A 81 -11.42 -9.62 6.26
C PRO A 81 -9.95 -10.04 6.37
N ARG A 82 -9.63 -11.20 5.78
CA ARG A 82 -8.26 -11.71 5.72
C ARG A 82 -7.77 -11.76 4.29
N ILE A 83 -6.58 -11.22 4.09
CA ILE A 83 -5.86 -11.26 2.83
C ILE A 83 -4.97 -12.50 2.83
N HIS A 84 -5.17 -13.37 1.85
CA HIS A 84 -4.38 -14.58 1.67
C HIS A 84 -3.15 -14.29 0.83
N PHE A 85 -2.02 -14.89 1.20
CA PHE A 85 -0.81 -14.82 0.41
C PHE A 85 -0.96 -15.63 -0.88
N ASN A 86 -0.54 -15.04 -2.01
CA ASN A 86 -0.47 -15.72 -3.31
C ASN A 86 0.92 -15.52 -3.91
N ALA A 87 1.72 -16.59 -3.99
CA ALA A 87 3.08 -16.52 -4.50
C ALA A 87 3.18 -16.06 -5.96
N SER A 88 2.15 -16.32 -6.78
CA SER A 88 2.09 -15.86 -8.19
C SER A 88 1.68 -14.39 -8.33
N SER A 89 1.13 -13.78 -7.27
CA SER A 89 0.76 -12.37 -7.22
C SER A 89 1.10 -11.80 -5.83
N PRO A 90 2.40 -11.63 -5.51
CA PRO A 90 2.85 -11.41 -4.14
C PRO A 90 2.54 -10.02 -3.58
N VAL A 91 2.20 -9.04 -4.44
CA VAL A 91 1.72 -7.73 -3.98
C VAL A 91 0.21 -7.72 -3.97
N THR A 92 -0.37 -7.62 -2.79
CA THR A 92 -1.82 -7.46 -2.64
C THR A 92 -2.14 -6.01 -2.36
N CYS A 93 -3.13 -5.48 -3.07
CA CYS A 93 -3.65 -4.14 -2.83
C CYS A 93 -5.14 -4.19 -2.56
N TRP A 94 -5.62 -3.34 -1.66
CA TRP A 94 -7.03 -3.15 -1.36
C TRP A 94 -7.29 -1.68 -1.06
N THR A 95 -8.56 -1.29 -1.03
CA THR A 95 -8.98 0.08 -0.74
C THR A 95 -9.78 0.10 0.54
N GLU A 96 -9.43 1.02 1.43
CA GLU A 96 -10.19 1.32 2.63
C GLU A 96 -10.75 2.74 2.54
N PRO A 97 -11.97 3.00 3.01
CA PRO A 97 -12.41 4.37 3.25
C PRO A 97 -11.48 5.06 4.27
N GLU A 98 -11.20 6.35 4.06
CA GLU A 98 -10.43 7.14 5.02
C GLU A 98 -11.11 7.07 6.40
N PRO A 99 -10.36 6.80 7.48
CA PRO A 99 -10.92 6.75 8.80
C PRO A 99 -11.51 8.11 9.14
N LYS A 100 -12.83 8.15 9.39
CA LYS A 100 -13.46 9.32 9.98
C LYS A 100 -12.88 9.47 11.38
N LEU A 101 -11.95 10.40 11.56
CA LEU A 101 -11.58 10.88 12.89
C LEU A 101 -12.88 11.27 13.57
N ILE A 102 -13.26 10.55 14.63
CA ILE A 102 -14.36 10.97 15.50
C ILE A 102 -13.92 12.30 16.08
N GLN A 103 -14.37 13.39 15.47
CA GLN A 103 -14.18 14.73 16.03
C GLN A 103 -14.90 14.72 17.37
N LEU A 104 -14.13 14.66 18.46
CA LEU A 104 -14.57 15.21 19.72
C LEU A 104 -14.79 16.70 19.45
N SER A 105 -16.06 17.06 19.33
CA SER A 105 -16.62 18.40 19.31
C SER A 105 -16.86 19.08 17.95
N GLN A 106 -18.11 19.58 17.87
CA GLN A 106 -18.63 20.74 17.14
C GLN A 106 -19.20 20.55 15.72
N SER A 107 -20.53 20.37 15.72
CA SER A 107 -21.53 21.05 14.89
C SER A 107 -20.99 21.91 13.75
N THR A 108 -20.78 21.29 12.60
CA THR A 108 -20.69 22.00 11.31
C THR A 108 -21.57 21.27 10.29
N PRO A 109 -22.23 21.99 9.36
CA PRO A 109 -23.23 21.44 8.44
C PRO A 109 -22.61 20.40 7.48
N PRO A 110 -23.41 19.52 6.85
CA PRO A 110 -22.90 18.40 6.06
C PRO A 110 -22.22 18.93 4.79
N SER A 111 -20.90 19.10 4.85
CA SER A 111 -20.04 19.19 3.68
C SER A 111 -20.10 17.87 2.90
N PRO A 112 -19.81 17.88 1.57
CA PRO A 112 -20.07 16.73 0.73
C PRO A 112 -19.34 15.51 1.27
N ILE A 113 -20.01 14.36 1.26
CA ILE A 113 -19.43 13.06 1.62
C ILE A 113 -18.43 12.69 0.52
N PHE A 114 -17.27 13.33 0.50
CA PHE A 114 -16.11 12.77 -0.17
C PHE A 114 -15.66 11.63 0.71
N GLU A 115 -16.13 10.43 0.38
CA GLU A 115 -15.56 9.21 0.91
C GLU A 115 -14.24 8.98 0.19
N THR A 116 -13.23 9.76 0.58
CA THR A 116 -11.85 9.54 0.20
C THR A 116 -11.50 8.10 0.54
N GLN A 117 -10.90 7.41 -0.43
CA GLN A 117 -10.41 6.04 -0.25
C GLN A 117 -8.88 6.07 -0.23
N VAL A 118 -8.30 5.25 0.63
CA VAL A 118 -6.88 4.98 0.70
C VAL A 118 -6.64 3.63 0.02
N GLU A 119 -5.76 3.61 -0.98
CA GLU A 119 -5.23 2.35 -1.50
C GLU A 119 -4.05 1.91 -0.63
N ILE A 120 -4.12 0.69 -0.13
CA ILE A 120 -3.06 0.04 0.64
C ILE A 120 -2.51 -1.10 -0.22
N CYS A 121 -1.19 -1.12 -0.44
CA CYS A 121 -0.49 -2.22 -1.10
C CYS A 121 0.58 -2.79 -0.18
N VAL A 122 0.56 -4.12 0.03
CA VAL A 122 1.53 -4.83 0.85
C VAL A 122 2.27 -5.87 0.01
N ALA A 123 3.59 -5.89 0.15
CA ALA A 123 4.47 -6.88 -0.47
C ALA A 123 5.32 -7.55 0.62
N PRO A 124 5.32 -8.89 0.73
CA PRO A 124 6.18 -9.57 1.68
C PRO A 124 7.65 -9.42 1.28
N VAL A 125 8.54 -9.37 2.27
CA VAL A 125 9.98 -9.29 2.05
C VAL A 125 10.55 -10.69 1.88
N LEU A 126 11.39 -10.85 0.86
CA LEU A 126 12.28 -11.99 0.71
C LEU A 126 13.44 -11.84 1.70
N VAL A 127 13.31 -12.42 2.90
CA VAL A 127 14.26 -12.18 3.98
C VAL A 127 15.57 -12.90 3.71
N CYS A 128 16.68 -12.17 3.81
CA CYS A 128 18.01 -12.75 3.68
C CYS A 128 18.34 -13.61 4.91
N MET A 129 18.67 -14.89 4.71
CA MET A 129 19.07 -15.79 5.80
C MET A 129 20.53 -15.62 6.21
N LYS A 130 21.35 -15.02 5.35
CA LYS A 130 22.78 -14.74 5.59
C LYS A 130 23.03 -13.25 5.44
N VAL A 131 22.48 -12.48 6.38
CA VAL A 131 22.54 -11.02 6.38
C VAL A 131 23.99 -10.54 6.41
N ARG A 132 24.32 -9.59 5.53
CA ARG A 132 25.62 -8.92 5.48
C ARG A 132 25.60 -7.55 6.13
N GLN A 133 24.48 -6.83 6.02
CA GLN A 133 24.31 -5.48 6.55
C GLN A 133 22.82 -5.13 6.66
N THR A 134 22.45 -4.31 7.64
CA THR A 134 21.07 -3.80 7.78
C THR A 134 21.02 -2.28 7.92
N VAL A 135 22.12 -1.66 8.35
CA VAL A 135 22.24 -0.20 8.44
C VAL A 135 21.97 0.42 7.07
N GLY A 136 21.14 1.47 7.04
CA GLY A 136 20.71 2.15 5.81
C GLY A 136 19.71 1.37 4.95
N ALA A 137 19.25 0.18 5.37
CA ALA A 137 18.26 -0.58 4.60
C ALA A 137 16.95 0.21 4.45
N GLY A 138 16.50 0.87 5.52
CA GLY A 138 15.29 1.71 5.50
C GLY A 138 15.36 2.82 4.46
N ASP A 139 16.49 3.53 4.39
CA ASP A 139 16.71 4.60 3.42
C ASP A 139 16.64 4.07 1.98
N ASN A 140 17.25 2.91 1.73
CA ASN A 140 17.24 2.24 0.42
C ASN A 140 15.82 1.79 0.04
N ILE A 141 15.08 1.18 0.97
CA ILE A 141 13.69 0.73 0.77
C ILE A 141 12.82 1.93 0.38
N SER A 142 12.85 3.00 1.18
CA SER A 142 12.04 4.20 0.98
C SER A 142 12.41 4.94 -0.30
N ALA A 143 13.71 5.20 -0.54
CA ALA A 143 14.17 5.90 -1.73
C ALA A 143 13.85 5.13 -3.02
N GLY A 144 14.04 3.81 -3.01
CA GLY A 144 13.77 2.99 -4.18
C GLY A 144 12.28 2.80 -4.49
N ALA A 145 11.43 2.71 -3.46
CA ALA A 145 9.98 2.71 -3.62
C ALA A 145 9.49 4.06 -4.18
N LEU A 146 9.96 5.18 -3.62
CA LEU A 146 9.63 6.52 -4.10
C LEU A 146 10.09 6.73 -5.55
N ARG A 147 11.27 6.21 -5.92
CA ARG A 147 11.76 6.28 -7.30
C ARG A 147 10.81 5.60 -8.29
N ALA A 148 10.20 4.48 -7.91
CA ALA A 148 9.22 3.79 -8.75
C ALA A 148 7.95 4.62 -8.99
N GLN A 149 7.57 5.47 -8.02
CA GLN A 149 6.40 6.36 -8.13
C GLN A 149 6.63 7.55 -9.06
N ILE A 150 7.82 8.14 -9.01
CA ILE A 150 8.17 9.32 -9.81
C ILE A 150 8.66 8.95 -11.23
N THR A 151 8.68 7.66 -11.57
CA THR A 151 9.04 7.23 -12.93
C THR A 151 7.86 7.53 -13.85
N THR A 152 7.80 8.76 -14.36
CA THR A 152 6.95 9.08 -15.51
C THR A 152 7.38 8.18 -16.66
N ARG A 153 6.42 7.53 -17.33
CA ARG A 153 6.70 7.03 -18.68
C ARG A 153 7.16 8.27 -19.47
N GLN A 154 8.39 8.26 -19.98
CA GLN A 154 8.71 9.14 -21.09
C GLN A 154 7.76 8.74 -22.22
N ALA A 155 6.68 9.50 -22.37
CA ALA A 155 5.80 9.40 -23.50
C ALA A 155 6.57 9.97 -24.71
N GLY A 156 7.45 9.16 -25.32
CA GLY A 156 8.24 9.64 -26.45
C GLY A 156 9.58 8.94 -26.71
N MET A 157 9.66 7.62 -26.61
CA MET A 157 10.68 6.86 -27.34
C MET A 157 9.97 5.78 -28.16
N ARG A 158 9.54 6.18 -29.35
CA ARG A 158 9.35 5.32 -30.52
C ARG A 158 10.45 5.68 -31.51
#